data_AF-A0A7K1V713-F1
#
_entry.id   AF-A0A7K1V713-F1
#
_cell.length_a   1.000
_cell.length_b   1.000
_cell.length_c   1.000
_cell.angle_alpha   90.00
_cell.angle_beta   90.00
_cell.angle_gamma   90.00
#
_symmetry.space_group_name_H-M   'P 1'
#
loop_
_entity.id
_entity.type
_entity.pdbx_description
1 polymer ?
#
loop_
_entity_poly.entity_id
_entity_poly.type
_entity_poly.pdbx_seq_one_letter_code
_entity_poly.pdbx_strand_id
1 'polypeptide(L)'
;MSERLEKLSARQRLETPVESRFRKLDFDPEAMARTSENIARFLGTGRYLVIQTVIVVVWILLNVFALRLQWDPYPFILLNLAFSTQAAYAAPLILLAQNRQDNRDRVSLEEDRTRAAQTKADTEFLARELAALRLAVGEVATRDYVRRELDDIKESLLRLEKLAVDGEVVRAKKAKKGTDRKGPEVAISAQKDGD
;
A
#
# COMPACT_ATOMS: atom_id res chain seq x y z
N MET A 1 12.37 -56.64 -15.89
CA MET A 1 12.04 -55.18 -16.03
C MET A 1 10.57 -54.87 -15.71
N SER A 2 9.69 -55.87 -15.68
CA SER A 2 8.25 -55.78 -15.37
C SER A 2 7.89 -55.55 -13.89
N GLU A 3 8.63 -56.13 -12.94
CA GLU A 3 8.30 -55.99 -11.49
C GLU A 3 8.45 -54.56 -10.94
N ARG A 4 9.32 -53.74 -11.54
CA ARG A 4 9.47 -52.33 -11.12
C ARG A 4 8.29 -51.47 -11.56
N LEU A 5 7.58 -51.86 -12.62
CA LEU A 5 6.41 -51.13 -13.13
C LEU A 5 5.16 -51.42 -12.28
N GLU A 6 5.02 -52.64 -11.75
CA GLU A 6 3.94 -52.96 -10.80
C GLU A 6 4.09 -52.23 -9.46
N LYS A 7 5.31 -52.14 -8.92
CA LYS A 7 5.56 -51.42 -7.66
C LYS A 7 5.32 -49.90 -7.77
N LEU A 8 5.46 -49.32 -8.97
CA LEU A 8 5.15 -47.91 -9.21
C LEU A 8 3.64 -47.67 -9.35
N SER A 9 2.92 -48.57 -10.04
CA SER A 9 1.45 -48.51 -10.17
C SER A 9 0.72 -48.71 -8.84
N ALA A 10 1.22 -49.60 -7.97
CA ALA A 10 0.65 -49.85 -6.65
C ALA A 10 0.77 -48.63 -5.70
N ARG A 11 1.79 -47.78 -5.87
CA ARG A 11 1.98 -46.56 -5.07
C ARG A 11 1.12 -45.39 -5.53
N GLN A 12 0.58 -45.43 -6.74
CA GLN A 12 -0.18 -44.33 -7.35
C GLN A 12 -1.70 -44.44 -7.13
N ARG A 13 -2.19 -45.52 -6.49
CA ARG A 13 -3.62 -45.77 -6.22
C ARG A 13 -4.05 -45.49 -4.77
N LEU A 14 -3.28 -44.68 -4.03
CA LEU A 14 -3.52 -44.38 -2.62
C LEU A 14 -3.80 -42.89 -2.36
N GLU A 15 -4.37 -42.18 -3.32
CA GLU A 15 -4.90 -40.83 -3.12
C GLU A 15 -6.31 -40.71 -3.69
N THR A 16 -7.25 -41.38 -3.04
CA THR A 16 -8.63 -40.92 -3.05
C THR A 16 -8.98 -40.63 -1.61
N PRO A 17 -9.13 -39.35 -1.20
CA PRO A 17 -9.64 -39.07 0.12
C PRO A 17 -11.03 -39.70 0.20
N VAL A 18 -11.18 -40.70 1.06
CA VAL A 18 -12.46 -41.33 1.35
C VAL A 18 -13.31 -40.24 1.99
N GLU A 19 -14.22 -39.67 1.20
CA GLU A 19 -15.14 -38.64 1.62
C GLU A 19 -16.06 -39.24 2.69
N SER A 20 -15.66 -39.02 3.93
CA SER A 20 -16.38 -39.44 5.10
C SER A 20 -17.74 -38.74 5.08
N ARG A 21 -18.79 -39.47 4.70
CA ARG A 21 -20.20 -39.07 4.81
C ARG A 21 -20.65 -38.98 6.27
N PHE A 22 -19.86 -38.33 7.13
CA PHE A 22 -20.42 -37.75 8.33
C PHE A 22 -21.39 -36.68 7.85
N ARG A 23 -22.68 -36.97 8.06
CA ARG A 23 -23.80 -36.06 7.90
C ARG A 23 -23.40 -34.74 8.57
N LYS A 24 -22.96 -33.77 7.77
CA LYS A 24 -22.82 -32.39 8.23
C LYS A 24 -24.21 -32.02 8.70
N LEU A 25 -24.40 -31.94 10.01
CA LEU A 25 -25.47 -31.14 10.55
C LEU A 25 -25.23 -29.76 9.93
N ASP A 26 -26.09 -29.35 8.99
CA ASP A 26 -26.11 -28.00 8.45
C ASP A 26 -26.49 -27.07 9.61
N PHE A 27 -25.50 -26.82 10.46
CA PHE A 27 -25.54 -25.74 11.41
C PHE A 27 -25.35 -24.48 10.58
N ASP A 28 -26.47 -23.82 10.30
CA ASP A 28 -26.50 -22.56 9.56
C ASP A 28 -25.52 -21.57 10.23
N PRO A 29 -24.34 -21.34 9.62
CA PRO A 29 -23.29 -20.53 10.22
C PRO A 29 -23.71 -19.06 10.28
N GLU A 30 -24.63 -18.64 9.43
CA GLU A 30 -25.14 -17.27 9.38
C GLU A 30 -26.16 -16.98 10.49
N ALA A 31 -27.02 -17.96 10.82
CA ALA A 31 -27.89 -17.87 11.98
C ALA A 31 -27.07 -17.75 13.26
N MET A 32 -26.07 -18.61 13.44
CA MET A 32 -25.18 -18.59 14.60
C MET A 32 -24.34 -17.30 14.66
N ALA A 33 -23.88 -16.76 13.51
CA ALA A 33 -23.10 -15.53 13.45
C ALA A 33 -23.87 -14.32 14.01
N ARG A 34 -25.15 -14.17 13.63
CA ARG A 34 -26.01 -13.08 14.12
C ARG A 34 -26.29 -13.21 15.61
N THR A 35 -26.60 -14.42 16.10
CA THR A 35 -26.83 -14.65 17.54
C THR A 35 -25.56 -14.40 18.35
N SER A 36 -24.41 -14.82 17.84
CA SER A 36 -23.11 -14.63 18.47
C SER A 36 -22.67 -13.16 18.52
N GLU A 37 -23.05 -12.33 17.55
CA GLU A 37 -22.80 -10.88 17.59
C GLU A 37 -23.62 -10.18 18.68
N ASN A 38 -24.87 -10.60 18.88
CA ASN A 38 -25.69 -10.12 19.99
C ASN A 38 -25.14 -10.58 21.35
N ILE A 39 -24.74 -11.85 21.46
CA ILE A 39 -24.14 -12.41 22.69
C ILE A 39 -22.81 -11.72 23.03
N ALA A 40 -21.95 -11.46 22.04
CA ALA A 40 -20.68 -10.76 22.26
C ALA A 40 -20.88 -9.32 22.77
N ARG A 41 -21.82 -8.58 22.18
CA ARG A 41 -22.20 -7.24 22.67
C ARG A 41 -22.79 -7.28 24.08
N PHE A 42 -23.56 -8.32 24.38
CA PHE A 42 -24.18 -8.52 25.69
C PHE A 42 -23.15 -8.87 26.78
N LEU A 43 -22.24 -9.81 26.51
CA LEU A 43 -21.19 -10.26 27.44
C LEU A 43 -20.10 -9.19 27.65
N GLY A 44 -19.79 -8.38 26.64
CA GLY A 44 -18.81 -7.29 26.75
C GLY A 44 -19.30 -6.06 27.53
N THR A 45 -20.61 -5.96 27.77
CA THR A 45 -21.18 -4.86 28.55
C THR A 45 -21.29 -5.28 30.01
N GLY A 46 -20.83 -4.44 30.95
CA GLY A 46 -20.91 -4.71 32.41
C GLY A 46 -22.32 -5.02 32.94
N ARG A 47 -23.36 -4.77 32.13
CA ARG A 47 -24.76 -5.11 32.40
C ARG A 47 -25.00 -6.62 32.56
N TYR A 48 -24.28 -7.49 31.85
CA TYR A 48 -24.41 -8.94 32.03
C TYR A 48 -24.03 -9.36 33.45
N LEU A 49 -22.88 -8.88 33.94
CA LEU A 49 -22.41 -9.18 35.29
C LEU A 49 -23.41 -8.72 36.36
N VAL A 50 -23.97 -7.52 36.22
CA VAL A 50 -24.98 -7.00 37.15
C VAL A 50 -26.23 -7.89 37.18
N ILE A 51 -26.78 -8.25 36.02
CA ILE A 51 -27.97 -9.12 35.94
C ILE A 51 -27.66 -10.51 36.53
N GLN A 52 -26.50 -11.09 36.20
CA GLN A 52 -26.08 -12.39 36.71
C GLN A 52 -25.94 -12.38 38.23
N THR A 53 -25.33 -11.33 38.81
CA THR A 53 -25.21 -11.18 40.27
C THR A 53 -26.58 -11.06 40.93
N VAL A 54 -27.49 -10.27 40.38
CA VAL A 54 -28.85 -10.13 40.92
C VAL A 54 -29.58 -11.48 40.91
N ILE A 55 -29.50 -12.24 39.82
CA ILE A 55 -30.13 -13.57 39.71
C ILE A 55 -29.57 -14.51 40.78
N VAL A 56 -28.24 -14.56 40.95
CA VAL A 56 -27.60 -15.41 41.97
C VAL A 56 -28.05 -15.01 43.38
N VAL A 57 -28.09 -13.72 43.68
CA VAL A 57 -28.55 -13.22 44.99
C VAL A 57 -30.01 -13.60 45.24
N VAL A 58 -30.90 -13.38 44.27
CA VAL A 58 -32.32 -13.76 44.38
C VAL A 58 -32.46 -15.26 44.57
N TRP A 59 -31.66 -16.06 43.87
CA TRP A 59 -31.69 -17.52 43.96
C TRP A 59 -31.24 -18.02 45.34
N ILE A 60 -30.17 -17.45 45.89
CA ILE A 60 -29.70 -17.73 47.25
C ILE A 60 -30.81 -17.37 48.26
N LEU A 61 -31.43 -16.20 48.13
CA LEU A 61 -32.51 -15.77 49.02
C LEU A 61 -33.70 -16.74 48.95
N LEU A 62 -34.16 -17.10 47.74
CA LEU A 62 -35.25 -18.07 47.55
C LEU A 62 -34.93 -19.42 48.20
N ASN A 63 -33.70 -19.91 48.08
CA ASN A 63 -33.29 -21.17 48.69
C ASN A 63 -33.28 -21.07 50.24
N VAL A 64 -32.82 -19.94 50.81
CA VAL A 64 -32.88 -19.66 52.25
C VAL A 64 -34.31 -19.51 52.78
N PHE A 65 -35.24 -18.97 51.98
CA PHE A 65 -36.66 -18.96 52.33
C PHE A 65 -37.30 -20.34 52.18
N ALA A 66 -36.88 -21.15 51.20
CA ALA A 66 -37.35 -22.53 51.01
C ALA A 66 -36.84 -23.51 52.09
N LEU A 67 -35.71 -23.21 52.75
CA LEU A 67 -35.26 -23.89 53.97
C LEU A 67 -36.28 -23.85 55.11
N ARG A 68 -37.07 -22.77 55.24
CA ARG A 68 -38.18 -22.70 56.21
C ARG A 68 -39.27 -23.74 55.93
N LEU A 69 -39.35 -24.22 54.69
CA LEU A 69 -40.28 -25.24 54.21
C LEU A 69 -39.65 -26.65 54.14
N GLN A 70 -38.43 -26.85 54.65
CA GLN A 70 -37.66 -28.11 54.62
C GLN A 70 -37.41 -28.69 53.21
N TRP A 71 -37.49 -27.87 52.17
CA TRP A 71 -37.36 -28.32 50.78
C TRP A 71 -35.93 -28.70 50.36
N ASP A 72 -34.89 -28.22 51.08
CA ASP A 72 -33.48 -28.63 50.88
C ASP A 72 -32.65 -28.42 52.18
N PRO A 73 -32.60 -29.40 53.10
CA PRO A 73 -31.76 -29.35 54.31
C PRO A 73 -30.27 -29.39 53.96
N TYR A 74 -29.42 -28.77 54.80
CA TYR A 74 -27.97 -28.72 54.62
C TYR A 74 -27.35 -30.10 54.33
N PRO A 75 -26.51 -30.31 53.28
CA PRO A 75 -25.86 -29.33 52.40
C PRO A 75 -26.61 -29.16 51.07
N PHE A 76 -26.92 -27.93 50.68
CA PHE A 76 -27.74 -27.53 49.51
C PHE A 76 -27.40 -28.25 48.19
N ILE A 77 -27.92 -29.47 48.00
CA ILE A 77 -27.48 -30.36 46.92
C ILE A 77 -28.00 -29.87 45.59
N LEU A 78 -29.21 -29.29 45.59
CA LEU A 78 -29.88 -28.80 44.38
C LEU A 78 -29.23 -27.50 43.89
N LEU A 79 -28.82 -26.62 44.81
CA LEU A 79 -28.09 -25.39 44.46
C LEU A 79 -26.75 -25.71 43.84
N ASN A 80 -26.01 -26.64 44.45
CA ASN A 80 -24.69 -27.02 43.98
C ASN A 80 -24.77 -27.76 42.64
N LEU A 81 -25.79 -28.60 42.45
CA LEU A 81 -26.06 -29.27 41.18
C LEU A 81 -26.38 -28.26 40.07
N ALA A 82 -27.25 -27.29 40.35
CA ALA A 82 -27.62 -26.25 39.38
C ALA A 82 -26.40 -25.41 38.95
N PHE A 83 -25.56 -24.99 39.90
CA PHE A 83 -24.35 -24.22 39.60
C PHE A 83 -23.32 -25.07 38.82
N SER A 84 -23.20 -26.35 39.17
CA SER A 84 -22.33 -27.29 38.45
C SER A 84 -22.76 -27.46 36.99
N THR A 85 -24.07 -27.60 36.74
CA THR A 85 -24.61 -27.66 35.37
C THR A 85 -24.44 -26.32 34.63
N GLN A 86 -24.60 -25.19 35.32
CA GLN A 86 -24.41 -23.86 34.73
C GLN A 86 -22.96 -23.65 34.27
N ALA A 87 -21.98 -24.05 35.09
CA ALA A 87 -20.57 -24.04 34.71
C ALA A 87 -20.27 -25.00 33.55
N ALA A 88 -20.85 -26.21 33.58
CA ALA A 88 -20.65 -27.22 32.54
C ALA A 88 -21.17 -26.77 31.15
N TYR A 89 -22.31 -26.07 31.10
CA TYR A 89 -22.83 -25.52 29.84
C TYR A 89 -22.11 -24.25 29.37
N ALA A 90 -21.46 -23.52 30.28
CA ALA A 90 -20.69 -22.33 29.91
C ALA A 90 -19.48 -22.68 29.03
N ALA A 91 -18.78 -23.79 29.31
CA ALA A 91 -17.59 -24.20 28.57
C ALA A 91 -17.80 -24.33 27.04
N PRO A 92 -18.79 -25.06 26.52
CA PRO A 92 -19.03 -25.15 25.07
C PRO A 92 -19.48 -23.83 24.45
N LEU A 93 -20.23 -22.99 25.19
CA LEU A 93 -20.65 -21.68 24.69
C LEU A 93 -19.46 -20.72 24.55
N ILE A 94 -18.54 -20.74 25.53
CA ILE A 94 -17.28 -19.98 25.48
C ILE A 94 -16.41 -20.48 24.32
N LEU A 95 -16.30 -21.79 24.13
CA LEU A 95 -15.53 -22.38 23.04
C LEU A 95 -16.07 -21.94 21.66
N LEU A 96 -17.39 -21.89 21.49
CA LEU A 96 -18.01 -21.38 20.26
C LEU A 96 -17.77 -19.87 20.07
N ALA A 97 -17.77 -19.08 21.16
CA ALA A 97 -17.45 -17.66 21.10
C ALA A 97 -15.98 -17.43 20.71
N GLN A 98 -15.06 -18.22 21.26
CA GLN A 98 -13.62 -18.15 21.01
C GLN A 98 -13.24 -18.56 19.58
N ASN A 99 -13.77 -19.67 19.07
CA ASN A 99 -13.50 -20.11 17.69
C ASN A 99 -13.83 -19.05 16.63
N ARG A 100 -14.82 -18.19 16.90
CA ARG A 100 -15.18 -17.08 16.01
C ARG A 100 -14.22 -15.88 16.14
N GLN A 101 -13.75 -15.59 17.36
CA GLN A 101 -12.74 -14.55 17.57
C GLN A 101 -11.45 -14.92 16.86
N ASP A 102 -10.97 -16.16 17.05
CA ASP A 102 -9.77 -16.67 16.40
C ASP A 102 -9.86 -16.61 14.87
N ASN A 103 -11.04 -16.89 14.29
CA ASN A 103 -11.22 -16.82 12.85
C ASN A 103 -11.21 -15.37 12.32
N ARG A 104 -11.83 -14.42 13.03
CA ARG A 104 -11.75 -12.99 12.68
C ARG A 104 -10.31 -12.48 12.80
N ASP A 105 -9.62 -12.85 13.85
CA ASP A 105 -8.24 -12.44 14.11
C ASP A 105 -7.30 -13.02 13.04
N ARG A 106 -7.53 -14.26 12.59
CA ARG A 106 -6.80 -14.85 11.46
C ARG A 106 -7.01 -14.07 10.15
N VAL A 107 -8.25 -13.75 9.80
CA VAL A 107 -8.54 -12.97 8.57
C VAL A 107 -7.90 -11.59 8.65
N SER A 108 -8.01 -10.91 9.79
CA SER A 108 -7.36 -9.61 10.01
C SER A 108 -5.84 -9.69 9.85
N LEU A 109 -5.20 -10.73 10.41
CA LEU A 109 -3.76 -10.95 10.27
C LEU A 109 -3.34 -11.27 8.84
N GLU A 110 -4.15 -12.00 8.08
CA GLU A 110 -3.88 -12.29 6.67
C GLU A 110 -4.01 -11.03 5.79
N GLU A 111 -5.02 -10.19 6.04
CA GLU A 111 -5.15 -8.89 5.38
C GLU A 111 -3.95 -7.98 5.69
N ASP A 112 -3.55 -7.87 6.96
CA ASP A 112 -2.42 -7.05 7.37
C ASP A 112 -1.11 -7.53 6.72
N ARG A 113 -0.90 -8.85 6.63
CA ARG A 113 0.26 -9.41 5.92
C ARG A 113 0.25 -9.05 4.44
N THR A 114 -0.91 -9.16 3.78
CA THR A 114 -1.06 -8.80 2.37
C THR A 114 -0.79 -7.31 2.14
N ARG A 115 -1.35 -6.43 2.98
CA ARG A 115 -1.14 -4.98 2.92
C ARG A 115 0.33 -4.62 3.16
N ALA A 116 0.98 -5.25 4.13
CA ALA A 116 2.40 -5.03 4.40
C ALA A 116 3.27 -5.47 3.21
N ALA A 117 2.94 -6.58 2.55
CA ALA A 117 3.65 -7.03 1.35
C ALA A 117 3.48 -6.05 0.18
N GLN A 118 2.27 -5.54 -0.06
CA GLN A 118 2.00 -4.53 -1.09
C GLN A 118 2.76 -3.23 -0.81
N THR A 119 2.65 -2.72 0.42
CA THR A 119 3.35 -1.49 0.84
C THR A 119 4.86 -1.63 0.65
N LYS A 120 5.43 -2.79 1.01
CA LYS A 120 6.85 -3.08 0.76
C LYS A 120 7.17 -3.04 -0.73
N ALA A 121 6.39 -3.71 -1.58
CA ALA A 121 6.60 -3.71 -3.03
C ALA A 121 6.51 -2.30 -3.63
N ASP A 122 5.54 -1.49 -3.20
CA ASP A 122 5.39 -0.10 -3.65
C ASP A 122 6.58 0.75 -3.23
N THR A 123 7.08 0.59 -1.99
CA THR A 123 8.28 1.31 -1.55
C THR A 123 9.53 0.89 -2.31
N GLU A 124 9.68 -0.40 -2.63
CA GLU A 124 10.79 -0.89 -3.45
C GLU A 124 10.70 -0.36 -4.89
N PHE A 125 9.48 -0.30 -5.45
CA PHE A 125 9.23 0.26 -6.77
C PHE A 125 9.57 1.75 -6.80
N LEU A 126 9.04 2.54 -5.87
CA LEU A 126 9.34 3.97 -5.75
C LEU A 126 10.82 4.24 -5.53
N ALA A 127 11.51 3.41 -4.74
CA ALA A 127 12.95 3.53 -4.54
C ALA A 127 13.74 3.27 -5.83
N ARG A 128 13.33 2.29 -6.64
CA ARG A 128 13.94 2.01 -7.95
C ARG A 128 13.68 3.13 -8.96
N GLU A 129 12.44 3.60 -9.04
CA GLU A 129 12.07 4.74 -9.89
C GLU A 129 12.83 6.01 -9.48
N LEU A 130 12.93 6.30 -8.17
CA LEU A 130 13.70 7.43 -7.67
C LEU A 130 15.19 7.29 -7.99
N ALA A 131 15.75 6.08 -7.90
CA ALA A 131 17.14 5.83 -8.28
C ALA A 131 17.36 6.02 -9.79
N ALA A 132 16.46 5.51 -10.62
CA ALA A 132 16.50 5.69 -12.07
C ALA A 132 16.36 7.16 -12.48
N LEU A 133 15.40 7.88 -11.87
CA LEU A 133 15.20 9.31 -12.06
C LEU A 133 16.44 10.10 -11.61
N ARG A 134 17.03 9.76 -10.46
CA ARG A 134 18.26 10.39 -9.98
C ARG A 134 19.42 10.20 -10.94
N LEU A 135 19.56 9.02 -11.56
CA LEU A 135 20.60 8.77 -12.56
C LEU A 135 20.34 9.61 -13.82
N ALA A 136 19.11 9.59 -14.35
CA ALA A 136 18.73 10.38 -15.51
C ALA A 136 18.91 11.90 -15.29
N VAL A 137 18.51 12.42 -14.13
CA VAL A 137 18.69 13.84 -13.78
C VAL A 137 20.15 14.15 -13.46
N GLY A 138 20.88 13.24 -12.81
CA GLY A 138 22.31 13.42 -12.53
C GLY A 138 23.15 13.53 -13.80
N GLU A 139 22.73 12.87 -14.88
CA GLU A 139 23.37 12.90 -16.19
C GLU A 139 23.00 14.17 -17.00
N VAL A 140 21.79 14.70 -16.83
CA VAL A 140 21.31 15.91 -17.55
C VAL A 140 21.65 17.23 -16.83
N ALA A 141 21.83 17.21 -15.51
CA ALA A 141 22.10 18.39 -14.70
C ALA A 141 23.55 18.47 -14.19
N THR A 142 24.48 17.72 -14.77
CA THR A 142 25.88 17.85 -14.36
C THR A 142 26.44 19.16 -14.94
N ARG A 143 27.09 19.95 -14.07
CA ARG A 143 27.81 21.21 -14.31
C ARG A 143 28.46 21.36 -15.70
N ASP A 144 28.91 20.27 -16.29
CA ASP A 144 29.55 20.25 -17.61
C ASP A 144 28.57 20.48 -18.77
N TYR A 145 27.31 20.06 -18.68
CA TYR A 145 26.28 20.39 -19.67
C TYR A 145 25.95 21.89 -19.61
N VAL A 146 25.68 22.41 -18.40
CA VAL A 146 25.41 23.83 -18.19
C VAL A 146 26.62 24.70 -18.60
N ARG A 147 27.85 24.24 -18.34
CA ARG A 147 29.07 24.92 -18.82
C ARG A 147 29.18 24.87 -20.34
N ARG A 148 28.91 23.73 -20.97
CA ARG A 148 28.96 23.61 -22.43
C ARG A 148 27.98 24.57 -23.08
N GLU A 149 26.74 24.61 -22.59
CA GLU A 149 25.71 25.49 -23.15
C GLU A 149 26.02 26.97 -22.89
N LEU A 150 26.61 27.31 -21.74
CA LEU A 150 27.13 28.66 -21.49
C LEU A 150 28.28 29.03 -22.42
N ASP A 151 29.21 28.11 -22.69
CA ASP A 151 30.34 28.34 -23.59
C ASP A 151 29.89 28.46 -25.05
N ASP A 152 28.93 27.65 -25.50
CA ASP A 152 28.34 27.73 -26.85
C ASP A 152 27.59 29.05 -27.06
N ILE A 153 26.82 29.49 -26.05
CA ILE A 153 26.16 30.81 -26.07
C ILE A 153 27.22 31.92 -26.11
N LYS A 154 28.32 31.79 -25.36
CA LYS A 154 29.40 32.77 -25.36
C LYS A 154 30.12 32.83 -26.71
N GLU A 155 30.39 31.70 -27.35
CA GLU A 155 31.06 31.65 -28.65
C GLU A 155 30.18 32.24 -29.75
N SER A 156 28.88 31.94 -29.74
CA SER A 156 27.92 32.51 -30.68
C SER A 156 27.80 34.04 -30.55
N LEU A 157 27.79 34.57 -29.32
CA LEU A 157 27.85 36.02 -29.09
C LEU A 157 29.17 36.64 -29.60
N LEU A 158 30.32 36.00 -29.33
CA LEU A 158 31.62 36.46 -29.83
C LEU A 158 31.71 36.46 -31.36
N ARG A 159 31.13 35.46 -32.03
CA ARG A 159 31.05 35.44 -33.50
C ARG A 159 30.21 36.59 -34.03
N LEU A 160 29.07 36.88 -33.38
CA LEU A 160 28.22 38.01 -33.76
C LEU A 160 28.94 39.34 -33.58
N GLU A 161 29.67 39.53 -32.48
CA GLU A 161 30.49 40.71 -32.25
C GLU A 161 31.58 40.86 -33.33
N LYS A 162 32.29 39.77 -33.64
CA LYS A 162 33.36 39.78 -34.65
C LYS A 162 32.83 40.10 -36.05
N LEU A 163 31.68 39.54 -36.42
CA LEU A 163 30.98 39.85 -37.67
C LEU A 163 30.48 41.30 -37.71
N ALA A 164 30.04 41.85 -36.58
CA ALA A 164 29.68 43.26 -36.47
C ALA A 164 30.90 44.17 -36.67
N VAL A 165 32.04 43.85 -36.04
CA VAL A 165 33.31 44.59 -36.18
C VAL A 165 33.85 44.49 -37.60
N ASP A 166 33.93 43.29 -38.18
CA ASP A 166 34.39 43.10 -39.56
C ASP A 166 33.46 43.80 -40.56
N GLY A 167 32.15 43.79 -40.30
CA GLY A 167 31.16 44.55 -41.07
C GLY A 167 31.40 46.05 -41.02
N GLU A 168 31.75 46.60 -39.85
CA GLU A 168 32.16 48.00 -39.70
C GLU A 168 33.47 48.31 -40.43
N VAL A 169 34.48 47.45 -40.32
CA VAL A 169 35.79 47.63 -40.97
C VAL A 169 35.65 47.59 -42.50
N VAL A 170 34.82 46.70 -43.03
CA VAL A 170 34.51 46.62 -44.47
C VAL A 170 33.75 47.86 -44.95
N ARG A 171 32.78 48.37 -44.17
CA ARG A 171 32.10 49.64 -44.45
C ARG A 171 33.10 50.81 -44.46
N ALA A 172 33.98 50.90 -43.47
CA ALA A 172 35.00 51.94 -43.39
C ALA A 172 36.01 51.86 -44.56
N LYS A 173 36.44 50.66 -44.96
CA LYS A 173 37.29 50.45 -46.16
C LYS A 173 36.59 50.84 -47.45
N LYS A 174 35.30 50.51 -47.62
CA LYS A 174 34.51 50.96 -48.79
C LYS A 174 34.37 52.48 -48.83
N ALA A 175 34.12 53.12 -47.69
CA ALA A 175 34.07 54.58 -47.60
C ALA A 175 35.40 55.22 -48.01
N LYS A 176 36.53 54.68 -47.53
CA LYS A 176 37.88 55.18 -47.87
C LYS A 176 38.26 54.95 -49.33
N LYS A 177 37.86 53.81 -49.93
CA LYS A 177 38.08 53.51 -51.36
C LYS A 177 37.19 54.34 -52.30
N GLY A 178 36.05 54.83 -51.82
CA GLY A 178 35.22 55.79 -52.54
C GLY A 178 35.85 57.19 -52.62
N THR A 179 36.57 57.61 -51.57
CA THR A 179 37.29 58.89 -51.54
C THR A 179 38.55 58.88 -52.41
N ASP A 180 39.26 57.75 -52.51
CA ASP A 180 40.53 57.64 -53.25
C ASP A 180 40.36 57.51 -54.78
N ARG A 181 39.13 57.34 -55.27
CA ARG A 181 38.81 57.27 -56.71
C ARG A 181 38.37 58.61 -57.33
N LYS A 182 38.38 59.71 -56.58
CA LYS A 182 38.16 61.07 -57.12
C LYS A 182 39.47 61.86 -57.10
N GLY A 183 40.22 61.79 -58.21
CA GLY A 183 41.34 62.67 -58.55
C GLY A 183 41.66 62.53 -60.05
N PRO A 184 42.09 63.60 -60.72
CA PRO A 184 41.23 64.48 -61.51
C PRO A 184 41.19 64.09 -63.01
N GLU A 185 40.01 64.20 -63.61
CA GLU A 185 39.78 64.08 -65.05
C GLU A 185 40.20 65.40 -65.74
N VAL A 186 41.04 65.27 -66.75
CA VAL A 186 41.68 66.35 -67.50
C VAL A 186 40.62 67.10 -68.32
N ALA A 187 40.41 68.39 -68.01
CA ALA A 187 39.61 69.28 -68.84
C ALA A 187 40.46 69.84 -70.00
N ILE A 188 40.24 69.33 -71.20
CA ILE A 188 40.68 69.95 -72.46
C ILE A 188 39.56 70.89 -72.93
N SER A 189 39.86 72.18 -73.08
CA SER A 189 39.08 73.15 -73.87
C SER A 189 40.08 74.11 -74.52
N ALA A 190 40.38 73.95 -75.81
CA ALA A 190 39.64 74.49 -76.95
C ALA A 190 39.86 76.01 -77.13
N GLN A 191 40.82 76.30 -78.01
CA GLN A 191 40.97 77.48 -78.86
C GLN A 191 39.64 78.18 -79.21
N LYS A 192 39.58 79.51 -79.06
CA LYS A 192 38.84 80.38 -79.99
C LYS A 192 39.39 81.80 -80.00
N ASP A 193 39.78 82.22 -81.20
CA ASP A 193 40.16 83.56 -81.62
C ASP A 193 39.04 84.60 -81.44
N GLY A 194 39.40 85.88 -81.28
CA GLY A 194 38.51 87.01 -81.61
C GLY A 194 38.71 88.29 -80.80
N ASP A 195 39.37 89.26 -81.44
CA ASP A 195 39.44 90.73 -81.24
C ASP A 195 40.28 91.31 -80.08
#